data_AF-A0A3Q7G0C8-F1
#
_entry.id   AF-A0A3Q7G0C8-F1
#
_cell.length_a   1.000
_cell.length_b   1.000
_cell.length_c   1.000
_cell.angle_alpha   90.00
_cell.angle_beta   90.00
_cell.angle_gamma   90.00
#
_symmetry.space_group_name_H-M   'P 1'
#
loop_
_entity.id
_entity.type
_entity.pdbx_description
1 polymer ?
#
loop_
_entity_poly.entity_id
_entity_poly.type
_entity_poly.pdbx_seq_one_letter_code
_entity_poly.pdbx_strand_id
1 'polypeptide(L)'
;MVLGIETGSTTSSVLAKLGVIWQTYEHYIHAVDEVDPNLNIFEVKEELFYERRLWMRRMIISLLWSMIRSLFQELFKEEGVDANLTLDGNGKPYVAYYSNYIIDLYIRTPIRDYAAPGKDIASFKGVVDHGLFLDIPTVIIIAGKEGVSVKCK
;
A
#
# COMPACT_ATOMS: atom_id res chain seq x y z
N MET A 1 -7.22 26.21 0.29
CA MET A 1 -7.03 24.88 -0.28
C MET A 1 -5.56 24.57 -0.33
N VAL A 2 -5.09 23.84 0.67
CA VAL A 2 -3.75 23.24 0.66
C VAL A 2 -3.89 21.74 0.44
N LEU A 3 -3.14 21.18 -0.52
CA LEU A 3 -3.22 19.78 -0.92
C LEU A 3 -1.95 19.04 -0.51
N GLY A 4 -2.11 17.93 0.21
CA GLY A 4 -1.08 16.92 0.37
C GLY A 4 -1.14 16.01 -0.83
N ILE A 5 -0.02 15.85 -1.53
CA ILE A 5 0.06 15.05 -2.75
C ILE A 5 1.19 14.04 -2.59
N GLU A 6 0.83 12.77 -2.73
CA GLU A 6 1.75 11.64 -2.64
C GLU A 6 2.55 11.39 -3.90
N THR A 7 3.53 10.50 -3.82
CA THR A 7 4.32 10.08 -4.97
C THR A 7 3.56 9.05 -5.80
N GLY A 8 3.71 9.14 -7.13
CA GLY A 8 3.04 8.22 -8.05
C GLY A 8 2.86 8.85 -9.44
N SER A 9 2.62 8.01 -10.43
CA SER A 9 2.40 8.46 -11.82
C SER A 9 1.11 9.28 -11.95
N THR A 10 0.04 8.86 -11.27
CA THR A 10 -1.25 9.56 -11.24
C THR A 10 -1.15 10.90 -10.51
N THR A 11 -0.52 10.94 -9.33
CA THR A 11 -0.33 12.19 -8.58
C THR A 11 0.58 13.18 -9.30
N SER A 12 1.60 12.70 -10.02
CA SER A 12 2.44 13.53 -10.90
C SER A 12 1.62 14.22 -12.00
N SER A 13 0.65 13.51 -12.58
CA SER A 13 -0.26 14.07 -13.59
C SER A 13 -1.21 15.12 -13.01
N VAL A 14 -1.57 15.00 -11.73
CA VAL A 14 -2.34 16.01 -11.00
C VAL A 14 -1.48 17.24 -10.71
N LEU A 15 -0.25 17.05 -10.21
CA LEU A 15 0.70 18.14 -9.92
C LEU A 15 1.00 19.00 -11.15
N ALA A 16 1.20 18.38 -12.32
CA ALA A 16 1.47 19.07 -13.58
C ALA A 16 0.36 20.09 -13.95
N LYS A 17 -0.86 19.91 -13.43
CA LYS A 17 -1.99 20.81 -13.67
C LYS A 17 -2.16 21.90 -12.61
N LEU A 18 -1.52 21.75 -11.44
CA LEU A 18 -1.87 22.52 -10.23
C LEU A 18 -0.84 23.57 -9.78
N GLY A 19 0.35 23.68 -10.41
CA GLY A 19 1.30 24.79 -10.16
C GLY A 19 1.60 25.04 -8.67
N VAL A 20 2.07 24.03 -7.96
CA VAL A 20 2.00 23.93 -6.48
C VAL A 20 3.18 24.59 -5.74
N ILE A 21 2.92 25.15 -4.55
CA ILE A 21 3.89 25.64 -3.56
C ILE A 21 3.72 24.84 -2.26
N TRP A 22 4.82 24.41 -1.61
CA TRP A 22 4.81 23.52 -0.44
C TRP A 22 4.30 24.19 0.85
N GLN A 23 3.22 23.67 1.46
CA GLN A 23 2.65 24.07 2.77
C GLN A 23 1.92 22.90 3.46
N THR A 24 1.46 23.08 4.71
CA THR A 24 0.62 22.12 5.48
C THR A 24 -0.80 21.99 4.90
N TYR A 25 -1.29 20.75 4.74
CA TYR A 25 -2.45 20.42 3.91
C TYR A 25 -3.80 20.35 4.63
N GLU A 26 -4.86 20.77 3.93
CA GLU A 26 -6.28 20.65 4.32
C GLU A 26 -6.97 19.43 3.67
N HIS A 27 -6.46 19.01 2.51
CA HIS A 27 -6.98 17.89 1.73
C HIS A 27 -5.83 17.02 1.25
N TYR A 28 -6.07 15.72 1.04
CA TYR A 28 -5.04 14.76 0.63
C TYR A 28 -5.43 14.05 -0.66
N ILE A 29 -4.51 13.98 -1.62
CA ILE A 29 -4.67 13.25 -2.88
C ILE A 29 -3.57 12.20 -2.95
N HIS A 30 -3.99 10.94 -2.95
CA HIS A 30 -3.13 9.77 -3.04
C HIS A 30 -3.52 8.92 -4.25
N ALA A 31 -2.52 8.47 -5.01
CA ALA A 31 -2.70 7.51 -6.10
C ALA A 31 -2.58 6.08 -5.56
N VAL A 32 -3.69 5.34 -5.52
CA VAL A 32 -3.73 4.01 -4.92
C VAL A 32 -3.79 2.93 -5.98
N ASP A 33 -3.23 1.76 -5.71
CA ASP A 33 -3.21 0.66 -6.67
C ASP A 33 -4.50 -0.17 -6.63
N GLU A 34 -5.02 -0.42 -5.43
CA GLU A 34 -6.22 -1.25 -5.25
C GLU A 34 -7.22 -0.59 -4.29
N VAL A 35 -8.50 -0.78 -4.61
CA VAL A 35 -9.64 -0.34 -3.79
C VAL A 35 -10.61 -1.50 -3.63
N ASP A 36 -10.96 -1.87 -2.40
CA ASP A 36 -11.96 -2.92 -2.16
C ASP A 36 -13.42 -2.38 -2.25
N PRO A 37 -14.43 -3.25 -2.21
CA PRO A 37 -15.83 -2.82 -2.21
C PRO A 37 -16.25 -1.93 -1.01
N ASN A 38 -15.50 -1.98 0.11
CA ASN A 38 -15.73 -1.17 1.31
C ASN A 38 -14.98 0.16 1.28
N LEU A 39 -14.36 0.50 0.15
CA LEU A 39 -13.55 1.70 -0.05
C LEU A 39 -12.29 1.76 0.80
N ASN A 40 -11.74 0.61 1.20
CA ASN A 40 -10.37 0.56 1.72
C ASN A 40 -9.38 0.62 0.56
N ILE A 41 -8.24 1.28 0.78
CA ILE A 41 -7.20 1.45 -0.24
C ILE A 41 -5.94 0.70 0.17
N PHE A 42 -5.24 0.18 -0.84
CA PHE A 42 -4.04 -0.60 -0.65
C PHE A 42 -2.97 -0.18 -1.64
N GLU A 43 -1.77 -0.01 -1.13
CA GLU A 43 -0.59 0.28 -1.93
C GLU A 43 0.16 -1.00 -2.28
N VAL A 44 0.46 -1.14 -3.57
CA VAL A 44 1.22 -2.24 -4.15
C VAL A 44 2.40 -1.69 -4.98
N LYS A 45 3.28 -2.58 -5.44
CA LYS A 45 4.29 -2.22 -6.42
C LYS A 45 3.62 -2.14 -7.79
N GLU A 46 3.74 -1.02 -8.47
CA GLU A 46 3.13 -0.75 -9.79
C GLU A 46 3.34 -1.89 -10.81
N GLU A 47 4.53 -2.49 -10.84
CA GLU A 47 4.86 -3.62 -11.73
C GLU A 47 3.96 -4.85 -11.50
N LEU A 48 3.52 -5.07 -10.27
CA LEU A 48 2.80 -6.28 -9.86
C LEU A 48 1.27 -6.12 -10.00
N PHE A 49 0.79 -4.88 -10.12
CA PHE A 49 -0.59 -4.58 -10.50
C PHE A 49 -0.96 -5.23 -11.85
N TYR A 50 -0.05 -5.16 -12.83
CA TYR A 50 -0.28 -5.68 -14.18
C TYR A 50 -0.33 -7.22 -14.25
N GLU A 51 0.34 -7.92 -13.33
CA GLU A 51 0.38 -9.39 -13.34
C GLU A 51 -0.90 -10.03 -12.77
N ARG A 52 -1.85 -9.24 -12.24
CA ARG A 52 -3.07 -9.71 -11.54
C ARG A 52 -2.78 -10.78 -10.49
N ARG A 53 -1.56 -10.77 -9.93
CA ARG A 53 -1.17 -11.65 -8.84
C ARG A 53 -1.67 -11.03 -7.54
N LEU A 54 -2.86 -11.49 -7.17
CA LEU A 54 -3.56 -11.45 -5.89
C LEU A 54 -2.91 -10.60 -4.77
N TRP A 55 -3.69 -9.59 -4.32
CA TRP A 55 -3.67 -8.96 -3.00
C TRP A 55 -2.29 -8.71 -2.40
N MET A 56 -1.39 -8.13 -3.19
CA MET A 56 -0.07 -7.81 -2.67
C MET A 56 -0.18 -6.68 -1.64
N ARG A 57 0.56 -6.76 -0.53
CA ARG A 57 0.62 -5.70 0.49
C ARG A 57 2.07 -5.37 0.83
N ARG A 58 2.40 -4.08 0.90
CA ARG A 58 3.75 -3.58 1.24
C ARG A 58 3.85 -3.23 2.71
N MET A 59 4.79 -3.87 3.40
CA MET A 59 5.06 -3.64 4.83
C MET A 59 6.44 -3.03 4.99
N ILE A 60 6.56 -1.89 5.69
CA ILE A 60 7.84 -1.24 5.96
C ILE A 60 8.33 -1.71 7.33
N ILE A 61 9.54 -2.28 7.36
CA ILE A 61 10.05 -2.99 8.52
C ILE A 61 11.51 -2.58 8.76
N SER A 62 11.87 -2.47 10.02
CA SER A 62 13.23 -2.24 10.47
C SER A 62 14.11 -3.50 10.33
N LEU A 63 15.31 -3.50 10.93
CA LEU A 63 16.32 -4.56 10.80
C LEU A 63 15.87 -6.00 11.15
N LEU A 64 14.70 -6.19 11.78
CA LEU A 64 14.16 -7.50 12.19
C LEU A 64 13.32 -8.21 11.11
N TRP A 65 13.54 -7.90 9.83
CA TRP A 65 12.71 -8.37 8.72
C TRP A 65 12.57 -9.90 8.65
N SER A 66 13.59 -10.68 9.00
CA SER A 66 13.55 -12.14 8.92
C SER A 66 12.55 -12.76 9.91
N MET A 67 12.45 -12.20 11.12
CA MET A 67 11.49 -12.62 12.12
C MET A 67 10.07 -12.19 11.75
N ILE A 68 9.91 -10.94 11.30
CA ILE A 68 8.61 -10.40 10.87
C ILE A 68 8.05 -11.18 9.68
N ARG A 69 8.90 -11.57 8.73
CA ARG A 69 8.53 -12.44 7.61
C ARG A 69 7.84 -13.72 8.09
N SER A 70 8.41 -14.40 9.09
CA SER A 70 7.82 -15.63 9.65
C SER A 70 6.50 -15.37 10.36
N LEU A 71 6.38 -14.23 11.07
CA LEU A 71 5.11 -13.84 11.69
C LEU A 71 4.01 -13.61 10.66
N PHE A 72 4.32 -12.96 9.53
CA PHE A 72 3.35 -12.79 8.46
C PHE A 72 2.96 -14.10 7.79
N GLN A 73 3.91 -15.02 7.60
CA GLN A 73 3.63 -16.36 7.09
C GLN A 73 2.66 -17.13 7.97
N GLU A 74 2.77 -17.00 9.30
CA GLU A 74 1.83 -17.64 10.22
C GLU A 74 0.50 -16.88 10.29
N LEU A 75 0.52 -15.55 10.32
CA LEU A 75 -0.68 -14.70 10.41
C LEU A 75 -1.65 -14.93 9.23
N PHE A 76 -1.12 -15.07 8.01
CA PHE A 76 -1.92 -15.25 6.78
C PHE A 76 -1.80 -16.65 6.19
N LYS A 77 -1.54 -17.64 7.05
CA LYS A 77 -1.33 -19.03 6.64
C LYS A 77 -2.57 -19.63 5.98
N GLU A 78 -3.76 -19.30 6.49
CA GLU A 78 -5.03 -19.83 5.98
C GLU A 78 -5.35 -19.26 4.59
N GLU A 79 -4.99 -18.01 4.34
CA GLU A 79 -5.17 -17.34 3.07
C GLU A 79 -4.12 -17.72 2.02
N GLY A 80 -3.06 -18.42 2.45
CA GLY A 80 -1.95 -18.86 1.60
C GLY A 80 -1.06 -17.69 1.20
N VAL A 81 -0.21 -17.23 2.12
CA VAL A 81 0.72 -16.13 1.90
C VAL A 81 2.12 -16.59 1.50
N ASP A 82 2.70 -15.91 0.50
CA ASP A 82 4.12 -15.91 0.23
C ASP A 82 4.70 -14.55 0.64
N ALA A 83 5.39 -14.47 1.79
CA ALA A 83 6.04 -13.25 2.25
C ALA A 83 7.47 -13.16 1.71
N ASN A 84 7.81 -12.12 0.97
CA ASN A 84 9.11 -11.95 0.32
C ASN A 84 9.71 -10.57 0.58
N LEU A 85 11.03 -10.51 0.73
CA LEU A 85 11.72 -9.24 0.81
C LEU A 85 11.72 -8.58 -0.58
N THR A 86 11.38 -7.30 -0.67
CA THR A 86 11.53 -6.56 -1.91
C THR A 86 13.00 -6.52 -2.29
N LEU A 87 13.31 -6.83 -3.55
CA LEU A 87 14.66 -6.81 -4.09
C LEU A 87 14.87 -5.61 -5.03
N ASP A 88 16.10 -5.11 -5.08
CA ASP A 88 16.56 -4.13 -6.06
C ASP A 88 16.82 -4.78 -7.43
N GLY A 89 17.21 -3.96 -8.43
CA GLY A 89 17.52 -4.45 -9.77
C GLY A 89 18.70 -5.42 -9.87
N ASN A 90 19.47 -5.60 -8.79
CA ASN A 90 20.60 -6.53 -8.70
C ASN A 90 20.23 -7.79 -7.90
N GLY A 91 18.98 -7.95 -7.47
CA GLY A 91 18.53 -9.06 -6.65
C GLY A 91 18.95 -8.97 -5.18
N LYS A 92 19.40 -7.81 -4.71
CA LYS A 92 19.72 -7.58 -3.29
C LYS A 92 18.51 -7.00 -2.56
N PRO A 93 18.41 -7.16 -1.22
CA PRO A 93 17.39 -6.48 -0.43
C PRO A 93 17.30 -4.98 -0.77
N TYR A 94 16.11 -4.52 -1.15
CA TYR A 94 15.85 -3.10 -1.36
C TYR A 94 15.83 -2.40 0.00
N VAL A 95 16.64 -1.35 0.12
CA VAL A 95 16.71 -0.51 1.32
C VAL A 95 15.96 0.78 1.04
N ALA A 96 14.82 0.95 1.69
CA ALA A 96 13.99 2.14 1.61
C ALA A 96 14.55 3.28 2.47
N TYR A 97 13.80 4.39 2.56
CA TYR A 97 14.16 5.50 3.45
C TYR A 97 14.36 5.04 4.90
N TYR A 98 15.24 5.75 5.60
CA TYR A 98 15.60 5.46 6.99
C TYR A 98 16.15 4.05 7.24
N SER A 99 16.77 3.45 6.21
CA SER A 99 17.39 2.11 6.28
C SER A 99 16.41 0.98 6.63
N ASN A 100 15.15 1.15 6.26
CA ASN A 100 14.13 0.12 6.40
C ASN A 100 14.12 -0.82 5.20
N TYR A 101 13.57 -2.01 5.42
CA TYR A 101 13.28 -3.00 4.38
C TYR A 101 11.78 -3.03 4.10
N ILE A 102 11.43 -3.60 2.95
CA ILE A 102 10.04 -3.83 2.57
C ILE A 102 9.82 -5.34 2.44
N ILE A 103 8.74 -5.84 3.04
CA ILE A 103 8.22 -7.17 2.77
C ILE A 103 6.96 -7.03 1.93
N ASP A 104 6.97 -7.67 0.76
CA ASP A 104 5.83 -7.88 -0.10
C ASP A 104 5.10 -9.16 0.34
N LEU A 105 3.82 -9.04 0.69
CA LEU A 105 2.96 -10.17 1.03
C LEU A 105 2.12 -10.55 -0.17
N TYR A 106 2.29 -11.75 -0.71
CA TYR A 106 1.46 -12.26 -1.81
C TYR A 106 0.41 -13.22 -1.25
N ILE A 107 -0.85 -12.79 -1.18
CA ILE A 107 -1.90 -13.53 -0.48
C ILE A 107 -2.84 -14.15 -1.51
N ARG A 108 -2.96 -15.49 -1.52
CA ARG A 108 -3.71 -16.20 -2.56
C ARG A 108 -5.22 -16.07 -2.43
N THR A 109 -5.73 -15.98 -1.21
CA THR A 109 -7.16 -15.87 -0.91
C THR A 109 -7.48 -14.46 -0.45
N PRO A 110 -8.52 -13.79 -0.99
CA PRO A 110 -8.91 -12.46 -0.52
C PRO A 110 -9.20 -12.46 0.99
N ILE A 111 -8.61 -11.52 1.72
CA ILE A 111 -8.95 -11.27 3.12
C ILE A 111 -10.27 -10.50 3.16
N ARG A 112 -11.21 -10.97 3.97
CA ARG A 112 -12.55 -10.38 4.07
C ARG A 112 -12.61 -9.14 4.96
N ASP A 113 -11.79 -9.12 6.01
CA ASP A 113 -11.71 -8.02 6.97
C ASP A 113 -10.25 -7.77 7.34
N TYR A 114 -9.76 -6.58 6.97
CA TYR A 114 -8.38 -6.17 7.22
C TYR A 114 -8.19 -5.49 8.57
N ALA A 115 -9.25 -5.19 9.33
CA ALA A 115 -9.15 -4.43 10.57
C ALA A 115 -8.34 -5.16 11.65
N ALA A 116 -8.66 -6.45 11.89
CA ALA A 116 -7.93 -7.25 12.86
C ALA A 116 -6.47 -7.52 12.42
N PRO A 117 -6.20 -8.01 11.19
CA PRO A 117 -4.82 -8.18 10.73
C PRO A 117 -4.00 -6.89 10.71
N GLY A 118 -4.60 -5.75 10.34
CA GLY A 118 -3.92 -4.45 10.35
C GLY A 118 -3.45 -4.07 11.76
N LYS A 119 -4.32 -4.25 12.77
CA LYS A 119 -3.97 -4.02 14.16
C LYS A 119 -2.86 -4.95 14.65
N ASP A 120 -2.92 -6.23 14.27
CA ASP A 120 -1.90 -7.22 14.67
C ASP A 120 -0.55 -6.88 14.04
N ILE A 121 -0.51 -6.55 12.74
CA ILE A 121 0.70 -6.13 12.04
C ILE A 121 1.32 -4.89 12.71
N ALA A 122 0.52 -3.86 12.99
CA ALA A 122 0.99 -2.64 13.65
C ALA A 122 1.55 -2.89 15.05
N SER A 123 1.15 -4.00 15.71
CA SER A 123 1.64 -4.37 17.04
C SER A 123 2.99 -5.08 17.02
N PHE A 124 3.44 -5.59 15.86
CA PHE A 124 4.67 -6.36 15.78
C PHE A 124 5.92 -5.49 15.95
N LYS A 125 6.76 -5.85 16.92
CA LYS A 125 8.01 -5.14 17.18
C LYS A 125 8.93 -5.24 15.96
N GLY A 126 9.14 -4.10 15.31
CA GLY A 126 10.01 -3.98 14.15
C GLY A 126 9.27 -3.60 12.87
N VAL A 127 7.94 -3.74 12.83
CA VAL A 127 7.11 -3.06 11.82
C VAL A 127 7.15 -1.56 12.09
N VAL A 128 7.45 -0.79 11.04
CA VAL A 128 7.46 0.67 11.06
C VAL A 128 6.13 1.19 10.55
N ASP A 129 5.65 0.62 9.45
CA ASP A 129 4.35 0.96 8.85
C ASP A 129 3.83 -0.18 7.95
N HIS A 130 2.56 -0.09 7.56
CA HIS A 130 1.90 -1.02 6.66
C HIS A 130 1.07 -0.30 5.59
N GLY A 131 1.06 -0.81 4.36
CA GLY A 131 0.23 -0.29 3.25
C GLY A 131 -1.26 -0.65 3.34
N LEU A 132 -1.82 -0.85 4.54
CA LEU A 132 -3.25 -1.02 4.78
C LEU A 132 -3.86 0.31 5.23
N PHE A 133 -4.65 0.94 4.36
CA PHE A 133 -5.33 2.19 4.66
C PHE A 133 -6.83 1.93 4.75
N LEU A 134 -7.26 1.64 5.98
CA LEU A 134 -8.62 1.23 6.29
C LEU A 134 -9.43 2.43 6.78
N ASP A 135 -10.60 2.64 6.19
CA ASP A 135 -11.53 3.73 6.59
C ASP A 135 -10.96 5.15 6.54
N ILE A 136 -9.93 5.38 5.73
CA ILE A 136 -9.29 6.69 5.53
C ILE A 136 -9.90 7.52 4.39
N PRO A 137 -10.17 6.96 3.18
CA PRO A 137 -10.58 7.78 2.05
C PRO A 137 -12.04 8.22 2.18
N THR A 138 -12.28 9.51 1.95
CA THR A 138 -13.62 10.10 1.89
C THR A 138 -14.18 10.12 0.47
N VAL A 139 -13.31 10.24 -0.53
CA VAL A 139 -13.64 10.28 -1.96
C VAL A 139 -12.64 9.45 -2.74
N ILE A 140 -13.13 8.59 -3.62
CA ILE A 140 -12.32 7.77 -4.54
C ILE A 140 -12.77 8.05 -5.97
N ILE A 141 -11.80 8.37 -6.83
CA ILE A 141 -12.02 8.65 -8.25
C ILE A 141 -11.40 7.51 -9.05
N ILE A 142 -12.22 6.79 -9.80
CA ILE A 142 -11.79 5.64 -10.61
C ILE A 142 -11.96 5.99 -12.09
N ALA A 143 -10.85 6.04 -12.83
CA ALA A 143 -10.84 6.20 -14.27
C ALA A 143 -10.84 4.81 -14.95
N GLY A 144 -12.02 4.37 -15.41
CA GLY A 144 -12.21 3.10 -16.12
C GLY A 144 -12.37 3.27 -17.63
N LYS A 145 -12.49 2.15 -18.35
CA LYS A 145 -12.73 2.16 -19.81
C LYS A 145 -14.01 2.89 -20.21
N GLU A 146 -15.04 2.80 -19.37
CA GLU A 146 -16.35 3.43 -19.57
C GLU A 146 -16.40 4.91 -19.09
N GLY A 147 -15.26 5.47 -18.68
CA GLY A 147 -15.16 6.84 -18.17
C GLY A 147 -14.82 6.91 -16.69
N VAL A 148 -15.08 8.07 -16.08
CA VAL A 148 -14.73 8.37 -14.69
C VAL A 148 -15.92 8.10 -13.78
N SER A 149 -15.69 7.38 -12.69
CA SER A 149 -16.66 7.20 -11.61
C SER A 149 -16.12 7.77 -10.30
N VAL A 150 -17.02 8.32 -9.48
CA VAL A 150 -16.70 8.90 -8.18
C VAL A 150 -17.48 8.14 -7.12
N LYS A 151 -16.79 7.65 -6.10
CA LYS A 151 -17.39 7.03 -4.92
C LYS A 151 -17.07 7.86 -3.70
N CYS A 152 -18.06 8.10 -2.86
CA CYS A 152 -17.92 8.80 -1.60
C CYS A 152 -18.33 7.87 -0.46
N LYS A 153 -17.73 8.07 0.71
CA LYS A 153 -18.09 7.39 1.95
C LYS A 153 -19.09 8.20 2.75
#